data_AF-A0A7V9VA02-F1
#
_entry.id   AF-A0A7V9VA02-F1
#
_cell.length_a   1.000
_cell.length_b   1.000
_cell.length_c   1.000
_cell.angle_alpha   90.00
_cell.angle_beta   90.00
_cell.angle_gamma   90.00
#
_symmetry.space_group_name_H-M   'P 1'
#
loop_
_entity.id
_entity.type
_entity.pdbx_description
1 polymer ?
#
loop_
_entity_poly.entity_id
_entity_poly.type
_entity_poly.pdbx_seq_one_letter_code
_entity_poly.pdbx_strand_id
1 'polypeptide(L)' 'LFSESPSRVVLCVEADTAEQVRRRAQAAGVSSSELGVAGGERLVVRGLVDVGIDEAEAAWRNAIPAALAHA' A
#
# COMPACT_ATOMS: atom_id res chain seq x y z
N LEU A 1 -3.22 -9.40 3.14
CA LEU A 1 -3.11 -7.98 3.53
C LEU A 1 -2.14 -7.77 4.68
N PHE A 2 -2.14 -8.63 5.70
CA PHE A 2 -1.32 -8.46 6.91
C PHE A 2 -0.12 -9.41 6.99
N SER A 3 0.38 -9.90 5.84
CA SER A 3 1.58 -10.75 5.82
C SER A 3 2.81 -9.86 5.98
N GLU A 4 3.64 -10.18 6.95
CA GLU A 4 4.94 -9.54 7.13
C GLU A 4 6.02 -10.44 6.54
N SER A 5 6.70 -9.95 5.50
CA SER A 5 7.79 -10.69 4.86
C SER A 5 8.86 -9.70 4.40
N PRO A 6 10.14 -9.95 4.73
CA PRO A 6 11.22 -9.04 4.38
C PRO A 6 11.44 -8.98 2.86
N SER A 7 12.23 -7.99 2.42
CA SER A 7 12.64 -7.83 1.02
C SER A 7 11.50 -7.65 0.01
N ARG A 8 10.39 -7.03 0.45
CA ARG A 8 9.29 -6.59 -0.42
C ARG A 8 9.22 -5.06 -0.47
N VAL A 9 8.97 -4.52 -1.66
CA VAL A 9 8.81 -3.08 -1.88
C VAL A 9 7.54 -2.82 -2.69
N VAL A 10 6.88 -1.68 -2.42
CA VAL A 10 5.75 -1.18 -3.21
C VAL A 10 6.24 0.07 -3.94
N LEU A 11 5.98 0.13 -5.24
CA LEU A 11 6.40 1.23 -6.10
C LEU A 11 5.16 1.90 -6.70
N CYS A 12 5.11 3.23 -6.65
CA CYS A 12 4.18 4.03 -7.44
C CYS A 12 5.01 4.76 -8.48
N VAL A 13 4.70 4.54 -9.76
CA VAL A 13 5.45 5.10 -10.90
C VAL A 13 4.47 5.61 -11.94
N GLU A 14 4.94 6.49 -12.82
CA GLU A 14 4.18 6.91 -13.99
C GLU A 14 3.80 5.71 -14.85
N ALA A 15 2.60 5.74 -15.42
CA ALA A 15 2.02 4.61 -16.16
C ALA A 15 2.88 4.19 -17.37
N ASP A 16 3.50 5.16 -18.03
CA ASP A 16 4.40 4.94 -19.17
C ASP A 16 5.73 4.27 -18.79
N THR A 17 6.10 4.34 -17.50
CA THR A 17 7.35 3.83 -16.94
C THR A 17 7.18 2.45 -16.31
N ALA A 18 5.94 2.05 -15.99
CA ALA A 18 5.61 0.81 -15.30
C ALA A 18 6.22 -0.45 -15.96
N GLU A 19 6.11 -0.57 -17.29
CA GLU A 19 6.65 -1.73 -18.01
C GLU A 19 8.19 -1.76 -18.00
N GLN A 20 8.84 -0.59 -18.00
CA GLN A 20 10.31 -0.52 -17.85
C GLN A 20 10.74 -1.05 -16.48
N VAL A 21 10.03 -0.69 -15.41
CA VAL A 21 10.31 -1.18 -14.05
C VAL A 21 10.13 -2.69 -13.96
N ARG A 22 9.03 -3.22 -14.53
CA ARG A 22 8.75 -4.66 -14.53
C ARG A 22 9.82 -5.47 -15.25
N ARG A 23 10.30 -4.99 -16.42
CA ARG A 23 11.41 -5.62 -17.14
C ARG A 23 12.71 -5.62 -16.34
N ARG A 24 13.03 -4.52 -15.64
CA ARG A 24 14.23 -4.43 -14.80
C ARG A 24 14.15 -5.40 -13.62
N ALA A 25 12.99 -5.49 -12.96
CA ALA A 25 12.77 -6.46 -11.89
C ALA A 25 12.95 -7.91 -12.39
N GLN A 26 12.34 -8.23 -13.53
CA GLN A 26 12.47 -9.56 -14.15
C GLN A 26 13.93 -9.89 -14.50
N ALA A 27 14.66 -8.95 -15.11
CA ALA A 27 16.08 -9.14 -15.45
C ALA A 27 16.96 -9.36 -14.21
N ALA A 28 16.57 -8.81 -13.06
CA ALA A 28 17.22 -9.04 -11.77
C ALA A 28 16.73 -10.29 -11.02
N GLY A 29 15.82 -11.08 -11.61
CA GLY A 29 15.22 -12.25 -10.95
C GLY A 29 14.24 -11.91 -9.82
N VAL A 30 13.79 -10.66 -9.74
CA VAL A 30 12.85 -10.19 -8.72
C VAL A 30 11.42 -10.38 -9.21
N SER A 31 10.63 -11.16 -8.47
CA SER A 31 9.20 -11.33 -8.74
C SER A 31 8.45 -10.02 -8.48
N SER A 32 7.58 -9.64 -9.41
CA SER A 32 6.76 -8.43 -9.30
C SER A 32 5.31 -8.70 -9.72
N SER A 33 4.39 -7.89 -9.20
CA SER A 33 2.95 -7.98 -9.49
C SER A 33 2.39 -6.56 -9.51
N GLU A 34 1.49 -6.30 -10.45
CA GLU A 34 0.74 -5.04 -10.52
C GLU A 34 -0.41 -5.09 -9.49
N LEU A 35 -0.47 -4.08 -8.61
CA LEU A 35 -1.48 -4.00 -7.55
C LEU A 35 -2.67 -3.11 -7.95
N GLY A 36 -2.48 -2.18 -8.89
CA GLY A 36 -3.48 -1.22 -9.34
C GLY A 36 -2.91 0.17 -9.54
N VAL A 37 -3.77 1.18 -9.41
CA VAL A 37 -3.46 2.60 -9.58
C VAL A 37 -3.50 3.35 -8.24
N ALA A 38 -2.69 4.39 -8.10
CA ALA A 38 -2.72 5.28 -6.95
C ALA A 38 -3.52 6.56 -7.25
N GLY A 39 -4.14 7.14 -6.23
CA GLY A 39 -4.92 8.37 -6.32
C GLY A 39 -6.28 8.26 -5.63
N GLY A 40 -7.04 9.36 -5.64
CA GLY A 40 -8.33 9.45 -4.98
C GLY A 40 -8.24 9.50 -3.45
N GLU A 41 -9.39 9.33 -2.80
CA GLU A 41 -9.55 9.53 -1.34
C GLU A 41 -9.90 8.23 -0.60
N ARG A 42 -9.79 7.08 -1.27
CA ARG A 42 -10.18 5.77 -0.72
C ARG A 42 -9.11 4.71 -0.92
N LEU A 43 -8.92 3.85 0.09
CA LEU A 43 -8.14 2.63 -0.02
C LEU A 43 -9.09 1.47 -0.33
N VAL A 44 -9.00 0.93 -1.56
CA VAL A 44 -9.87 -0.14 -2.03
C VAL A 44 -9.06 -1.41 -2.34
N VAL A 45 -9.44 -2.51 -1.69
CA VAL A 45 -9.04 -3.87 -2.06
C VAL A 45 -10.32 -4.64 -2.37
N ARG A 46 -10.52 -4.95 -3.65
CA ARG A 46 -11.79 -5.48 -4.16
C ARG A 46 -12.29 -6.68 -3.34
N GLY A 47 -13.50 -6.56 -2.81
CA GLY A 47 -14.17 -7.62 -2.04
C GLY A 47 -13.66 -7.81 -0.61
N LEU A 48 -12.74 -6.96 -0.13
CA LEU A 48 -12.13 -7.09 1.21
C LEU A 48 -12.11 -5.78 2.00
N VAL A 49 -11.66 -4.68 1.40
CA VAL A 49 -11.47 -3.38 2.08
C VAL A 49 -11.99 -2.27 1.17
N ASP A 50 -12.72 -1.34 1.76
CA ASP A 50 -13.14 -0.09 1.11
C ASP A 50 -13.33 0.98 2.19
N VAL A 51 -12.28 1.76 2.47
CA VAL A 51 -12.25 2.77 3.55
C VAL A 51 -11.76 4.12 3.05
N GLY A 52 -12.20 5.20 3.70
CA GLY A 52 -11.66 6.54 3.46
C GLY A 52 -10.22 6.63 3.93
N ILE A 53 -9.36 7.34 3.19
CA ILE A 53 -7.96 7.57 3.60
C ILE A 53 -7.91 8.42 4.87
N ASP A 54 -8.80 9.41 4.99
CA ASP A 54 -8.98 10.26 6.17
C ASP A 54 -9.38 9.46 7.41
N GLU A 55 -10.33 8.54 7.26
CA GLU A 55 -10.77 7.62 8.31
C GLU A 55 -9.61 6.72 8.78
N ALA A 56 -8.91 6.10 7.83
CA ALA A 56 -7.77 5.23 8.14
C ALA A 56 -6.61 5.99 8.82
N GLU A 57 -6.32 7.21 8.35
CA GLU A 57 -5.32 8.09 8.94
C GLU A 57 -5.70 8.48 10.38
N ALA A 58 -6.94 8.90 10.60
CA ALA A 58 -7.43 9.27 11.93
C ALA A 58 -7.36 8.08 12.90
N ALA A 59 -7.78 6.88 12.47
CA ALA A 59 -7.70 5.67 13.27
C ALA A 59 -6.25 5.33 13.65
N TRP A 60 -5.31 5.40 12.69
CA TRP A 60 -3.90 5.13 12.95
C TRP A 60 -3.26 6.17 13.87
N ARG A 61 -3.46 7.48 13.61
CA ARG A 61 -2.88 8.56 14.42
C ARG A 61 -3.36 8.55 15.86
N ASN A 62 -4.62 8.21 16.08
CA ASN A 62 -5.24 8.28 17.40
C ASN A 62 -5.14 6.97 18.19
N ALA A 63 -4.67 5.87 17.58
CA ALA A 63 -4.61 4.56 18.23
C ALA A 63 -3.84 4.59 19.57
N ILE A 64 -2.60 5.11 19.56
CA ILE A 64 -1.77 5.20 20.77
C ILE A 64 -2.32 6.22 21.78
N PRO A 65 -2.63 7.48 21.39
CA PRO A 65 -3.24 8.44 22.31
C PRO A 65 -4.49 7.92 23.01
N ALA A 66 -5.41 7.28 22.28
CA ALA A 66 -6.62 6.72 22.87
C ALA A 66 -6.33 5.61 23.88
N ALA A 67 -5.35 4.74 23.59
CA ALA A 67 -4.95 3.66 24.49
C ALA A 67 -4.27 4.16 25.78
N LEU A 68 -3.57 5.29 25.73
CA LEU A 68 -2.75 5.78 26.84
C LEU A 68 -3.38 6.95 27.62
N ALA A 69 -4.35 7.67 27.05
CA ALA A 69 -4.97 8.84 27.71
C ALA A 69 -5.85 8.50 28.93
N HIS A 70 -6.05 7.21 29.21
CA HIS A 70 -6.84 6.70 30.33
C HIS A 70 -5.95 6.02 31.40
N ALA A 71 -4.62 6.16 31.30
CA ALA A 71 -3.63 5.62 32.23
C ALA A 71 -3.21 6.65 33.29
#